data_AF-A0A5M8EPS7-F1
#
_entry.id   AF-A0A5M8EPS7-F1
#
_cell.length_a   1.000
_cell.length_b   1.000
_cell.length_c   1.000
_cell.angle_alpha   90.00
_cell.angle_beta   90.00
_cell.angle_gamma   90.00
#
_symmetry.space_group_name_H-M   'P 1'
#
loop_
_entity.id
_entity.type
_entity.pdbx_description
1 polymer ?
#
loop_
_entity_poly.entity_id
_entity_poly.type
_entity_poly.pdbx_seq_one_letter_code
_entity_poly.pdbx_strand_id
1 'polypeptide(L)'
;MNLPRPTRTTAILSLCLALLAGILCYEHHQLSQLRTSLAATADKESLDALLTRLGKVDERLGTVAGNHLVTNEDFRAGQQALSNRIDAAQAYAKQATESAQEISQNAASAGELLVLKASVETLDSRLQELSQSRIKQTTAVPLKPKPKPVARQPKRPKPPATATVTPQTPPFTVVGIEYRGGERFLSVAPPGSTQLNQIYLIRPGDAVAGTAWRLNALDGRSARFDVAGTPQTVTVAQ
;
A
#
# COMPACT_ATOMS: atom_id res chain seq x y z
N MET A 1 -56.48 -90.95 35.32
CA MET A 1 -57.04 -89.61 34.99
C MET A 1 -57.16 -89.54 33.47
N ASN A 2 -58.38 -89.64 32.93
CA ASN A 2 -58.63 -89.55 31.49
C ASN A 2 -58.50 -88.10 31.05
N LEU A 3 -57.44 -87.75 30.31
CA LEU A 3 -57.36 -86.42 29.69
C LEU A 3 -58.41 -86.35 28.56
N PRO A 4 -59.27 -85.33 28.53
CA PRO A 4 -60.23 -85.17 27.45
C PRO A 4 -59.49 -84.99 26.13
N ARG A 5 -59.94 -85.72 25.09
CA ARG A 5 -59.35 -85.62 23.76
C ARG A 5 -59.45 -84.17 23.26
N PRO A 6 -58.37 -83.59 22.72
CA PRO A 6 -58.39 -82.20 22.26
C PRO A 6 -59.46 -82.05 21.18
N THR A 7 -60.42 -81.16 21.42
CA THR A 7 -61.41 -80.79 20.42
C THR A 7 -60.74 -79.91 19.37
N ARG A 8 -61.23 -79.93 18.13
CA ARG A 8 -60.65 -79.12 17.04
C ARG A 8 -60.53 -77.64 17.40
N THR A 9 -61.43 -77.14 18.25
CA THR A 9 -61.44 -75.76 18.74
C THR A 9 -60.27 -75.43 19.67
N THR A 10 -59.85 -76.33 20.56
CA THR A 10 -58.69 -76.08 21.44
C THR A 10 -57.38 -76.09 20.67
N ALA A 11 -57.29 -76.91 19.60
CA ALA A 11 -56.15 -76.90 18.68
C ALA A 11 -56.07 -75.61 17.83
N ILE A 12 -57.21 -75.05 17.42
CA ILE A 12 -57.25 -73.77 16.69
C ILE A 12 -56.88 -72.61 17.63
N LEU A 13 -57.38 -72.62 18.87
CA LEU A 13 -57.05 -71.59 19.86
C LEU A 13 -55.57 -71.62 20.27
N SER A 14 -54.97 -72.80 20.45
CA SER A 14 -53.55 -72.91 20.76
C SER A 14 -52.67 -72.43 19.60
N LEU A 15 -53.05 -72.73 18.35
CA LEU A 15 -52.39 -72.21 17.16
C LEU A 15 -52.49 -70.67 17.08
N CYS A 16 -53.67 -70.12 17.35
CA CYS A 16 -53.91 -68.68 17.36
C CYS A 16 -53.08 -67.97 18.45
N LEU A 17 -53.01 -68.55 19.65
CA LEU A 17 -52.16 -68.05 20.75
C LEU A 17 -50.68 -68.11 20.41
N ALA A 18 -50.22 -69.18 19.75
CA ALA A 18 -48.83 -69.30 19.31
C ALA A 18 -48.47 -68.24 18.25
N LEU A 19 -49.38 -67.97 17.31
CA LEU A 19 -49.21 -66.90 16.31
C LEU A 19 -49.18 -65.51 16.98
N LEU A 20 -50.10 -65.24 17.90
CA LEU A 20 -50.11 -63.97 18.66
C LEU A 20 -48.83 -63.78 19.48
N ALA A 21 -48.34 -64.84 20.16
CA ALA A 21 -47.10 -64.80 20.90
C ALA A 21 -45.89 -64.54 19.99
N GLY A 22 -45.86 -65.14 18.79
CA GLY A 22 -44.85 -64.87 17.77
C GLY A 22 -44.86 -63.41 17.31
N ILE A 23 -46.03 -62.84 17.05
CA ILE A 23 -46.19 -61.43 16.67
C ILE A 23 -45.73 -60.51 17.81
N LEU A 24 -46.13 -60.79 19.06
CA LEU A 24 -45.70 -60.03 20.24
C LEU A 24 -44.18 -60.06 20.43
N CYS A 25 -43.55 -61.22 20.20
CA CYS A 25 -42.11 -61.37 20.26
C CYS A 25 -41.41 -60.57 19.15
N TYR A 26 -41.98 -60.60 17.94
CA TYR A 26 -41.47 -59.84 16.80
C TYR A 26 -41.55 -58.32 17.02
N GLU A 27 -42.71 -57.82 17.50
CA GLU A 27 -42.89 -56.42 17.87
C GLU A 27 -41.94 -56.01 18.99
N HIS A 28 -41.76 -56.86 20.00
CA HIS A 28 -40.83 -56.61 21.08
C HIS A 28 -39.38 -56.52 20.60
N HIS A 29 -39.00 -57.38 19.66
CA HIS A 29 -37.68 -57.36 19.03
C HIS A 29 -37.46 -56.08 18.21
N GLN A 30 -38.45 -55.68 17.39
CA GLN A 30 -38.43 -54.41 16.64
C GLN A 30 -38.30 -53.21 17.59
N LEU A 31 -39.11 -53.17 18.66
CA LEU A 31 -39.06 -52.09 19.64
C LEU A 31 -37.70 -52.01 20.35
N SER A 32 -37.09 -53.16 20.65
CA SER A 32 -35.76 -53.25 21.25
C SER A 32 -34.68 -52.76 20.29
N GLN A 33 -34.77 -53.11 19.01
CA GLN A 33 -33.86 -52.62 17.97
C GLN A 33 -34.00 -51.11 17.77
N LEU A 34 -35.21 -50.57 17.78
CA LEU A 34 -35.44 -49.11 17.72
C LEU A 34 -34.92 -48.40 18.95
N ARG A 35 -35.07 -48.97 20.14
CA ARG A 35 -34.53 -48.39 21.39
C ARG A 35 -33.01 -48.37 21.41
N THR A 36 -32.38 -49.45 20.94
CA THR A 36 -30.92 -49.55 20.89
C THR A 36 -30.32 -48.66 19.80
N SER A 37 -30.95 -48.57 18.62
CA SER A 37 -30.53 -47.64 17.57
C SER A 37 -30.76 -46.17 17.97
N LEU A 38 -31.85 -45.87 18.68
CA LEU A 38 -32.10 -44.54 19.24
C LEU A 38 -31.10 -44.19 20.34
N ALA A 39 -30.74 -45.14 21.22
CA ALA A 39 -29.69 -44.93 22.22
C ALA A 39 -28.29 -44.76 21.61
N ALA A 40 -28.02 -45.43 20.48
CA ALA A 40 -26.78 -45.28 19.72
C ALA A 40 -26.75 -44.00 18.85
N THR A 41 -27.90 -43.39 18.55
CA THR A 41 -27.99 -42.12 17.81
C THR A 41 -28.05 -40.93 18.76
N ALA A 42 -28.81 -41.05 19.86
CA ALA A 42 -28.75 -40.17 21.03
C ALA A 42 -27.58 -40.59 21.93
N ASP A 43 -26.42 -40.83 21.31
CA ASP A 43 -25.27 -41.37 21.99
C ASP A 43 -24.75 -40.35 22.99
N LYS A 44 -24.46 -40.82 24.21
CA LYS A 44 -23.90 -39.97 25.26
C LYS A 44 -22.59 -39.34 24.82
N GLU A 45 -21.84 -40.03 23.96
CA GLU A 45 -20.61 -39.51 23.34
C GLU A 45 -20.86 -38.26 22.49
N SER A 46 -21.97 -38.23 21.72
CA SER A 46 -22.34 -37.06 20.92
C SER A 46 -22.73 -35.86 21.79
N LEU A 47 -23.43 -36.10 22.90
CA LEU A 47 -23.79 -35.07 23.86
C LEU A 47 -22.58 -34.56 24.63
N ASP A 48 -21.67 -35.45 25.02
CA ASP A 48 -20.43 -35.11 25.70
C ASP A 48 -19.49 -34.32 24.77
N ALA A 49 -19.44 -34.69 23.49
CA ALA A 49 -18.72 -33.94 22.47
C ALA A 49 -19.33 -32.54 22.24
N LEU A 50 -20.65 -32.40 22.28
CA LEU A 50 -21.32 -31.10 22.19
C LEU A 50 -21.05 -30.24 23.43
N LEU A 51 -21.13 -30.80 24.64
CA LEU A 51 -20.81 -30.11 25.89
C LEU A 51 -19.35 -29.66 25.93
N THR A 52 -18.44 -30.52 25.49
CA THR A 52 -17.01 -30.21 25.37
C THR A 52 -16.78 -29.08 24.37
N ARG A 53 -17.46 -29.11 23.21
CA ARG A 53 -17.42 -28.03 22.23
C ARG A 53 -17.97 -26.73 22.80
N LEU A 54 -19.05 -26.78 23.58
CA LEU A 54 -19.64 -25.61 24.21
C LEU A 54 -18.67 -24.98 25.21
N GLY A 55 -18.05 -25.77 26.08
CA GLY A 55 -17.03 -25.29 27.03
C GLY A 55 -15.82 -24.69 26.33
N LYS A 56 -15.38 -25.30 25.22
CA LYS A 56 -14.28 -24.76 24.39
C LYS A 56 -14.66 -23.46 23.68
N VAL A 57 -15.91 -23.31 23.26
CA VAL A 57 -16.42 -22.06 22.67
C VAL A 57 -16.50 -20.97 23.74
N ASP A 58 -16.97 -21.30 24.94
CA ASP A 58 -17.04 -20.37 26.07
C ASP A 58 -15.65 -19.88 26.52
N GLU A 59 -14.68 -20.78 26.63
CA GLU A 59 -13.28 -20.44 26.90
C GLU A 59 -12.71 -19.51 25.83
N ARG A 60 -12.97 -19.81 24.55
CA ARG A 60 -12.57 -18.94 23.43
C ARG A 60 -13.25 -17.58 23.50
N LEU A 61 -14.53 -17.53 23.86
CA LEU A 61 -15.27 -16.28 23.99
C LEU A 61 -14.72 -15.43 25.16
N GLY A 62 -14.36 -16.06 26.28
CA GLY A 62 -13.67 -15.41 27.41
C GLY A 62 -12.30 -14.85 27.03
N THR A 63 -11.49 -15.61 26.29
CA THR A 63 -10.19 -15.12 25.78
C THR A 63 -10.35 -13.98 24.78
N VAL A 64 -11.37 -14.04 23.92
CA VAL A 64 -11.68 -12.97 22.96
C VAL A 64 -12.15 -11.73 23.70
N ALA A 65 -13.04 -11.84 24.68
CA ALA A 65 -13.49 -10.71 25.50
C ALA A 65 -12.35 -10.06 26.32
N GLY A 66 -11.34 -10.85 26.71
CA GLY A 66 -10.12 -10.35 27.36
C GLY A 66 -9.12 -9.69 26.41
N ASN A 67 -9.16 -10.01 25.12
CA ASN A 67 -8.42 -9.27 24.11
C ASN A 67 -9.16 -7.96 23.82
N HIS A 68 -8.42 -6.88 23.61
CA HIS A 68 -8.96 -5.54 23.39
C HIS A 68 -9.83 -5.48 22.12
N LEU A 69 -11.10 -5.86 22.22
CA LEU A 69 -12.10 -5.55 21.20
C LEU A 69 -12.11 -4.04 21.08
N VAL A 70 -11.93 -3.53 19.86
CA VAL A 70 -12.00 -2.10 19.58
C VAL A 70 -13.35 -1.60 20.08
N THR A 71 -13.33 -0.81 21.15
CA THR A 71 -14.55 -0.28 21.74
C THR A 71 -15.12 0.75 20.77
N ASN A 72 -16.45 0.95 20.78
CA ASN A 72 -17.06 2.04 19.99
C ASN A 72 -16.42 3.41 20.31
N GLU A 73 -15.98 3.60 21.55
CA GLU A 73 -15.23 4.78 21.98
C GLU A 73 -13.87 4.90 21.29
N ASP A 74 -13.11 3.80 21.14
CA ASP A 74 -11.82 3.80 20.44
C ASP A 74 -12.00 4.10 18.95
N PHE A 75 -13.05 3.54 18.35
CA PHE A 75 -13.39 3.82 16.95
C PHE A 75 -13.74 5.31 16.76
N ARG A 76 -14.56 5.88 17.65
CA ARG A 76 -14.91 7.30 17.61
C ARG A 76 -13.71 8.21 17.87
N ALA A 77 -12.86 7.88 18.83
CA ALA A 77 -11.62 8.59 19.10
C ALA A 77 -10.70 8.55 17.87
N GLY A 78 -10.58 7.40 17.21
CA GLY A 78 -9.85 7.24 15.96
C GLY A 78 -10.42 8.08 14.82
N GLN A 79 -11.75 8.10 14.66
CA GLN A 79 -12.42 8.91 13.65
C GLN A 79 -12.21 10.42 13.89
N GLN A 80 -12.29 10.87 15.13
CA GLN A 80 -12.06 12.27 15.49
C GLN A 80 -10.60 12.67 15.31
N ALA A 81 -9.65 11.80 15.69
CA ALA A 81 -8.23 12.03 15.45
C ALA A 81 -7.93 12.14 13.95
N LEU A 82 -8.58 11.32 13.12
CA LEU A 82 -8.44 11.41 11.67
C LEU A 82 -9.00 12.73 11.12
N SER A 83 -10.18 13.16 11.57
CA SER A 83 -10.76 14.45 11.18
C SER A 83 -9.81 15.61 11.49
N ASN A 84 -9.31 15.67 12.72
CA ASN A 84 -8.37 16.72 13.14
C ASN A 84 -7.09 16.74 12.29
N ARG A 85 -6.58 15.56 11.90
CA ARG A 85 -5.40 15.45 11.03
C ARG A 85 -5.68 15.93 9.61
N ILE A 86 -6.87 15.66 9.09
CA ILE A 86 -7.30 16.15 7.78
C ILE A 86 -7.41 17.68 7.81
N ASP A 87 -8.03 18.25 8.84
CA ASP A 87 -8.16 19.70 9.01
C ASP A 87 -6.79 20.38 9.10
N ALA A 88 -5.87 19.81 9.88
CA ALA A 88 -4.50 20.31 9.99
C ALA A 88 -3.72 20.21 8.67
N ALA A 89 -3.86 19.09 7.95
CA ALA A 89 -3.23 18.91 6.64
C ALA A 89 -3.77 19.90 5.61
N GLN A 90 -5.08 20.16 5.62
CA GLN A 90 -5.71 21.14 4.73
C GLN A 90 -5.28 22.58 5.06
N ALA A 91 -5.16 22.91 6.34
CA ALA A 91 -4.62 24.21 6.77
C ALA A 91 -3.17 24.41 6.31
N TYR A 92 -2.32 23.38 6.45
CA TYR A 92 -0.95 23.42 5.97
C TYR A 92 -0.88 23.55 4.44
N ALA A 93 -1.73 22.84 3.71
CA ALA A 93 -1.81 22.94 2.25
C ALA A 93 -2.23 24.35 1.79
N LYS A 94 -3.20 24.99 2.47
CA LYS A 94 -3.58 26.39 2.20
C LYS A 94 -2.40 27.33 2.45
N GLN A 95 -1.73 27.20 3.60
CA GLN A 95 -0.59 28.03 3.95
C GLN A 95 0.60 27.86 2.97
N ALA A 96 0.86 26.63 2.52
CA ALA A 96 1.88 26.35 1.51
C ALA A 96 1.53 27.00 0.15
N THR A 97 0.24 27.03 -0.20
CA THR A 97 -0.22 27.66 -1.44
C THR A 97 -0.14 29.19 -1.36
N GLU A 98 -0.57 29.77 -0.23
CA GLU A 98 -0.49 31.22 0.01
C GLU A 98 0.96 31.70 0.03
N SER A 99 1.86 31.00 0.73
CA SER A 99 3.28 31.33 0.74
C SER A 99 3.94 31.17 -0.65
N ALA A 100 3.58 30.14 -1.41
CA ALA A 100 4.03 30.01 -2.80
C ALA A 100 3.52 31.18 -3.67
N GLN A 101 2.29 31.63 -3.45
CA GLN A 101 1.71 32.76 -4.15
C GLN A 101 2.37 34.09 -3.76
N GLU A 102 2.68 34.32 -2.49
CA GLU A 102 3.45 35.48 -2.02
C GLU A 102 4.85 35.51 -2.60
N ILE A 103 5.55 34.36 -2.61
CA ILE A 103 6.88 34.24 -3.23
C ILE A 103 6.80 34.55 -4.72
N SER A 104 5.76 34.08 -5.42
CA SER A 104 5.58 34.36 -6.85
C SER A 104 5.33 35.86 -7.13
N GLN A 105 4.53 36.53 -6.29
CA GLN A 105 4.27 37.96 -6.39
C GLN A 105 5.52 38.80 -6.10
N ASN A 106 6.28 38.43 -5.06
CA ASN A 106 7.55 39.08 -4.73
C ASN A 106 8.62 38.84 -5.79
N ALA A 107 8.67 37.66 -6.40
CA ALA A 107 9.57 37.38 -7.52
C ALA A 107 9.20 38.18 -8.77
N ALA A 108 7.91 38.36 -9.05
CA ALA A 108 7.43 39.19 -10.16
C ALA A 108 7.81 40.67 -9.95
N SER A 109 7.59 41.23 -8.75
CA SER A 109 7.96 42.61 -8.43
C SER A 109 9.48 42.83 -8.42
N ALA A 110 10.27 41.85 -7.97
CA ALA A 110 11.72 41.87 -8.10
C ALA A 110 12.18 41.88 -9.57
N GLY A 111 11.51 41.13 -10.44
CA GLY A 111 11.72 41.15 -11.88
C GLY A 111 11.44 42.53 -12.49
N GLU A 112 10.32 43.15 -12.11
CA GLU A 112 9.94 44.51 -12.55
C GLU A 112 10.94 45.57 -12.08
N LEU A 113 11.45 45.48 -10.85
CA LEU A 113 12.50 46.39 -10.35
C LEU A 113 13.81 46.25 -11.14
N LEU A 114 14.15 45.04 -11.58
CA LEU A 114 15.35 44.79 -12.37
C LEU A 114 15.22 45.39 -13.78
N VAL A 115 14.04 45.28 -14.38
CA VAL A 115 13.70 45.95 -15.65
C VAL A 115 13.73 47.48 -15.50
N LEU A 116 13.16 48.01 -14.41
CA LEU A 116 13.17 49.44 -14.14
C LEU A 116 14.61 49.95 -13.93
N LYS A 117 15.44 49.21 -13.19
CA LYS A 117 16.86 49.51 -13.01
C LYS A 117 17.62 49.53 -14.34
N ALA A 118 17.41 48.53 -15.19
CA ALA A 118 18.02 48.49 -16.52
C ALA A 118 17.56 49.67 -17.40
N SER A 119 16.29 50.08 -17.28
CA SER A 119 15.75 51.24 -17.99
C SER A 119 16.39 52.55 -17.50
N VAL A 120 16.60 52.70 -16.18
CA VAL A 120 17.32 53.85 -15.59
C VAL A 120 18.77 53.89 -16.06
N GLU A 121 19.47 52.75 -16.06
CA GLU A 121 20.87 52.66 -16.54
C GLU A 121 20.98 52.95 -18.06
N THR A 122 19.96 52.55 -18.83
CA THR A 122 19.85 52.89 -20.26
C THR A 122 19.56 54.38 -20.49
N LEU A 123 18.78 55.01 -19.63
CA LEU A 123 18.53 56.45 -19.69
C LEU A 123 19.76 57.26 -19.27
N ASP A 124 20.47 56.82 -18.24
CA ASP A 124 21.71 57.44 -17.77
C ASP A 124 22.80 57.38 -18.85
N SER A 125 23.02 56.22 -19.46
CA SER A 125 23.94 56.07 -20.59
C SER A 125 23.55 56.94 -21.79
N ARG A 126 22.25 57.08 -22.12
CA ARG A 126 21.79 58.03 -23.16
C ARG A 126 22.04 59.49 -22.79
N LEU A 127 21.87 59.88 -21.54
CA LEU A 127 22.22 61.23 -21.08
C LEU A 127 23.73 61.47 -21.14
N GLN A 128 24.52 60.44 -20.83
CA GLN A 128 25.97 60.48 -20.96
C GLN A 128 26.40 60.57 -22.42
N GLU A 129 25.74 59.85 -23.35
CA GLU A 129 25.95 60.00 -24.79
C GLU A 129 25.53 61.39 -25.30
N LEU A 130 24.43 61.97 -24.79
CA LEU A 130 23.98 63.32 -25.13
C LEU A 130 24.93 64.40 -24.61
N SER A 131 25.50 64.21 -23.42
CA SER A 131 26.53 65.10 -22.88
C SER A 131 27.87 64.95 -23.61
N GLN A 132 28.27 63.72 -23.98
CA GLN A 132 29.46 63.47 -24.79
C GLN A 132 29.30 63.95 -26.24
N SER A 133 28.12 63.87 -26.83
CA SER A 133 27.83 64.43 -28.16
C SER A 133 27.80 65.96 -28.16
N ARG A 134 27.43 66.59 -27.03
CA ARG A 134 27.64 68.04 -26.82
C ARG A 134 29.12 68.43 -26.76
N ILE A 135 30.01 67.52 -26.35
CA ILE A 135 31.47 67.76 -26.29
C ILE A 135 32.17 67.42 -27.63
N LYS A 136 31.57 66.58 -28.48
CA LYS A 136 32.14 66.12 -29.76
C LYS A 136 31.63 66.85 -31.02
N GLN A 137 31.00 68.02 -30.89
CA GLN A 137 30.55 68.81 -32.05
C GLN A 137 31.63 69.72 -32.68
N THR A 138 32.91 69.42 -32.41
CA THR A 138 34.03 69.91 -33.22
C THR A 138 34.75 68.70 -33.82
N THR A 139 34.86 68.71 -35.15
CA THR A 139 35.74 67.88 -36.01
C THR A 139 35.10 66.67 -36.72
N ALA A 140 35.45 66.52 -38.00
CA ALA A 140 34.74 65.83 -39.08
C ALA A 140 35.07 64.32 -39.27
N VAL A 141 34.05 63.58 -39.72
CA VAL A 141 33.86 62.51 -40.76
C VAL A 141 35.11 62.02 -41.57
N PRO A 142 35.14 60.83 -42.25
CA PRO A 142 34.48 59.49 -42.13
C PRO A 142 35.48 58.29 -42.16
N LEU A 143 35.00 57.02 -42.09
CA LEU A 143 35.22 55.96 -43.12
C LEU A 143 34.55 54.61 -42.73
N LYS A 144 33.85 54.01 -43.71
CA LYS A 144 33.33 52.61 -43.79
C LYS A 144 34.49 51.64 -44.09
N PRO A 145 34.42 50.28 -43.89
CA PRO A 145 33.41 49.38 -44.49
C PRO A 145 32.96 48.10 -43.72
N LYS A 146 31.92 47.45 -44.26
CA LYS A 146 31.37 46.08 -44.00
C LYS A 146 32.32 44.97 -44.57
N PRO A 147 32.15 43.62 -44.37
CA PRO A 147 30.90 42.84 -44.15
C PRO A 147 30.91 41.61 -43.18
N LYS A 148 29.68 41.11 -42.96
CA LYS A 148 29.11 39.82 -42.43
C LYS A 148 29.83 38.48 -42.80
N PRO A 149 29.25 37.28 -42.53
CA PRO A 149 28.80 36.59 -41.28
C PRO A 149 29.31 35.10 -41.27
N VAL A 150 28.98 34.24 -40.30
CA VAL A 150 28.59 32.80 -40.53
C VAL A 150 28.03 32.21 -39.23
N ALA A 151 26.95 31.45 -39.38
CA ALA A 151 26.10 30.87 -38.37
C ALA A 151 26.27 29.34 -38.23
N ARG A 152 25.90 28.83 -37.04
CA ARG A 152 25.20 27.55 -36.73
C ARG A 152 25.86 26.18 -37.03
N GLN A 153 26.12 25.44 -35.93
CA GLN A 153 25.53 24.13 -35.47
C GLN A 153 25.35 22.95 -36.47
N PRO A 154 24.99 21.69 -36.06
CA PRO A 154 25.43 20.81 -34.95
C PRO A 154 25.56 19.29 -35.36
N LYS A 155 26.05 18.41 -34.43
CA LYS A 155 25.78 16.95 -34.18
C LYS A 155 25.80 15.94 -35.37
N ARG A 156 26.33 14.70 -35.30
CA ARG A 156 26.06 13.54 -34.39
C ARG A 156 26.86 12.28 -34.93
N PRO A 157 26.63 11.04 -34.45
CA PRO A 157 27.28 10.26 -33.38
C PRO A 157 28.25 9.15 -33.86
N LYS A 158 28.99 8.51 -32.93
CA LYS A 158 29.75 7.26 -33.14
C LYS A 158 29.28 6.17 -32.13
N PRO A 159 29.32 4.86 -32.47
CA PRO A 159 28.55 3.76 -31.83
C PRO A 159 29.03 3.31 -30.43
N PRO A 160 28.25 2.48 -29.71
CA PRO A 160 28.43 2.23 -28.29
C PRO A 160 29.60 1.30 -28.00
N ALA A 161 30.58 1.80 -27.25
CA ALA A 161 31.56 0.97 -26.57
C ALA A 161 30.95 0.47 -25.25
N THR A 162 31.11 -0.83 -25.03
CA THR A 162 30.77 -1.58 -23.82
C THR A 162 31.26 -0.84 -22.59
N ALA A 163 30.36 -0.11 -21.92
CA ALA A 163 30.69 0.59 -20.68
C ALA A 163 30.68 -0.43 -19.55
N THR A 164 31.87 -0.77 -19.05
CA THR A 164 32.08 -1.24 -17.68
C THR A 164 31.25 -0.37 -16.75
N VAL A 165 30.18 -0.95 -16.19
CA VAL A 165 29.27 -0.28 -15.26
C VAL A 165 30.03 -0.08 -13.96
N THR A 166 30.58 1.11 -13.75
CA THR A 166 31.07 1.54 -12.45
C THR A 166 29.85 1.59 -11.51
N PRO A 167 29.85 0.87 -10.37
CA PRO A 167 28.73 0.93 -9.44
C PRO A 167 28.61 2.35 -8.89
N GLN A 168 27.58 3.09 -9.31
CA GLN A 168 27.32 4.41 -8.76
C GLN A 168 26.76 4.21 -7.34
N THR A 169 27.38 4.81 -6.33
CA THR A 169 26.85 4.72 -4.97
C THR A 169 25.49 5.42 -4.91
N PRO A 170 24.42 4.76 -4.43
CA PRO A 170 23.12 5.40 -4.33
C PRO A 170 23.18 6.57 -3.34
N PRO A 171 22.56 7.73 -3.65
CA PRO A 171 22.50 8.88 -2.75
C PRO A 171 21.46 8.72 -1.63
N PHE A 172 21.06 7.48 -1.34
CA PHE A 172 20.09 7.07 -0.34
C PHE A 172 20.49 5.72 0.23
N THR A 173 20.03 5.44 1.44
CA THR A 173 20.15 4.13 2.06
C THR A 173 18.89 3.33 1.80
N VAL A 174 19.06 2.06 1.45
CA VAL A 174 17.94 1.12 1.37
C VAL A 174 17.71 0.53 2.76
N VAL A 175 16.52 0.74 3.31
CA VAL A 175 16.12 0.27 4.65
C VAL A 175 15.57 -1.15 4.59
N GLY A 176 14.76 -1.47 3.59
CA GLY A 176 14.05 -2.74 3.56
C GLY A 176 13.13 -2.91 2.36
N ILE A 177 12.54 -4.10 2.23
CA ILE A 177 11.45 -4.38 1.29
C ILE A 177 10.19 -4.61 2.12
N GLU A 178 9.13 -3.87 1.80
CA GLU A 178 7.83 -3.98 2.46
C GLU A 178 6.80 -4.59 1.52
N TYR A 179 5.84 -5.32 2.09
CA TYR A 179 4.71 -5.89 1.35
C TYR A 179 3.41 -5.28 1.85
N ARG A 180 2.66 -4.62 0.96
CA ARG A 180 1.37 -3.99 1.29
C ARG A 180 0.33 -4.33 0.25
N GLY A 181 -0.77 -4.96 0.68
CA GLY A 181 -1.91 -5.22 -0.19
C GLY A 181 -1.61 -6.06 -1.43
N GLY A 182 -0.59 -6.92 -1.40
CA GLY A 182 -0.17 -7.70 -2.57
C GLY A 182 1.01 -7.13 -3.35
N GLU A 183 1.39 -5.88 -3.08
CA GLU A 183 2.46 -5.17 -3.79
C GLU A 183 3.75 -5.10 -2.95
N ARG A 184 4.90 -5.20 -3.64
CA ARG A 184 6.22 -5.01 -3.03
C ARG A 184 6.68 -3.57 -3.21
N PHE A 185 7.13 -2.97 -2.11
CA PHE A 185 7.67 -1.63 -2.05
C PHE A 185 9.10 -1.69 -1.53
N LEU A 186 9.95 -0.80 -2.03
CA LEU A 186 11.28 -0.59 -1.48
C LEU A 186 11.24 0.62 -0.55
N SER A 187 11.71 0.42 0.69
CA SER A 187 11.86 1.47 1.69
C SER A 187 13.24 2.10 1.55
N VAL A 188 13.27 3.38 1.16
CA VAL A 188 14.51 4.16 0.99
C VAL A 188 14.50 5.37 1.90
N ALA A 189 15.65 5.75 2.42
CA ALA A 189 15.83 6.90 3.31
C ALA A 189 17.06 7.73 2.91
N PRO A 190 17.11 9.03 3.25
CA PRO A 190 18.33 9.81 3.13
C PRO A 190 19.51 9.12 3.85
N PRO A 191 20.75 9.26 3.35
CA PRO A 191 21.91 8.64 3.96
C PRO A 191 22.04 9.04 5.43
N GLY A 192 22.17 8.04 6.32
CA GLY A 192 22.31 8.25 7.76
C GLY A 192 21.02 8.54 8.53
N SER A 193 19.86 8.58 7.87
CA SER A 193 18.58 8.72 8.56
C SER A 193 18.07 7.38 9.08
N THR A 194 17.59 7.38 10.33
CA THR A 194 16.87 6.29 10.98
C THR A 194 15.43 6.67 11.34
N GLN A 195 14.96 7.86 10.94
CA GLN A 195 13.64 8.36 11.31
C GLN A 195 12.57 7.82 10.37
N LEU A 196 11.49 7.27 10.93
CA LEU A 196 10.39 6.65 10.16
C LEU A 196 9.67 7.65 9.24
N ASN A 197 9.61 8.93 9.61
CA ASN A 197 9.01 10.00 8.80
C ASN A 197 9.83 10.39 7.56
N GLN A 198 11.08 9.92 7.45
CA GLN A 198 11.98 10.18 6.32
C GLN A 198 12.16 8.94 5.42
N ILE A 199 11.38 7.87 5.68
CA ILE A 199 11.35 6.67 4.86
C ILE A 199 10.30 6.84 3.77
N TYR A 200 10.74 6.67 2.52
CA TYR A 200 9.90 6.73 1.34
C TYR A 200 9.73 5.32 0.76
N LEU A 201 8.50 5.00 0.35
CA LEU A 201 8.15 3.75 -0.30
C LEU A 201 8.04 3.97 -1.81
N ILE A 202 8.82 3.22 -2.58
CA ILE A 202 8.81 3.27 -4.04
C ILE A 202 8.48 1.90 -4.63
N ARG A 203 7.75 1.87 -5.76
CA ARG A 203 7.42 0.63 -6.49
C ARG A 203 8.32 0.45 -7.72
N PRO A 204 8.40 -0.77 -8.26
CA PRO A 204 8.95 -0.98 -9.60
C PRO A 204 8.26 -0.05 -10.61
N GLY A 205 9.05 0.79 -11.28
CA GLY A 205 8.61 1.87 -12.17
C GLY A 205 8.75 3.27 -11.58
N ASP A 206 8.91 3.41 -10.27
CA ASP A 206 9.03 4.72 -9.62
C ASP A 206 10.48 5.21 -9.56
N ALA A 207 10.65 6.52 -9.65
CA ALA A 207 11.95 7.18 -9.43
C ALA A 207 12.07 7.63 -7.97
N VAL A 208 13.27 7.48 -7.40
CA VAL A 208 13.59 8.04 -6.09
C VAL A 208 13.63 9.56 -6.21
N ALA A 209 12.79 10.23 -5.42
CA ALA A 209 12.59 11.68 -5.50
C ALA A 209 13.91 12.46 -5.45
N GLY A 210 14.09 13.39 -6.40
CA GLY A 210 15.29 14.22 -6.48
C GLY A 210 16.54 13.51 -7.03
N THR A 211 16.42 12.30 -7.56
CA THR A 211 17.56 11.52 -8.08
C THR A 211 17.27 10.96 -9.47
N ALA A 212 18.33 10.51 -10.17
CA ALA A 212 18.22 9.79 -11.44
C ALA A 212 17.96 8.27 -11.27
N TRP A 213 17.70 7.81 -10.04
CA TRP A 213 17.55 6.39 -9.73
C TRP A 213 16.10 5.98 -9.87
N ARG A 214 15.83 5.08 -10.81
CA ARG A 214 14.51 4.49 -11.03
C ARG A 214 14.51 3.03 -10.64
N LEU A 215 13.57 2.61 -9.82
CA LEU A 215 13.44 1.21 -9.45
C LEU A 215 12.86 0.44 -10.65
N ASN A 216 13.59 -0.55 -11.18
CA ASN A 216 13.12 -1.40 -12.27
C ASN A 216 12.45 -2.67 -11.75
N ALA A 217 13.07 -3.34 -10.77
CA ALA A 217 12.57 -4.61 -10.24
C ALA A 217 13.05 -4.87 -8.81
N LEU A 218 12.26 -5.64 -8.06
CA LEU A 218 12.59 -6.15 -6.73
C LEU A 218 12.69 -7.67 -6.79
N ASP A 219 13.88 -8.21 -6.53
CA ASP A 219 14.22 -9.62 -6.67
C ASP A 219 14.81 -10.17 -5.37
N GLY A 220 14.00 -10.91 -4.61
CA GLY A 220 14.39 -11.44 -3.30
C GLY A 220 14.86 -10.33 -2.35
N ARG A 221 16.19 -10.25 -2.14
CA ARG A 221 16.89 -9.27 -1.29
C ARG A 221 17.66 -8.21 -2.07
N SER A 222 17.39 -8.08 -3.37
CA SER A 222 18.09 -7.14 -4.25
C SER A 222 17.09 -6.22 -4.94
N ALA A 223 17.44 -4.94 -5.01
CA ALA A 223 16.74 -3.93 -5.78
C ALA A 223 17.53 -3.61 -7.06
N ARG A 224 16.91 -3.79 -8.23
CA ARG A 224 17.48 -3.41 -9.51
C ARG A 224 17.01 -2.01 -9.87
N PHE A 225 17.94 -1.09 -10.03
CA PHE A 225 17.71 0.28 -10.43
C PHE A 225 18.19 0.53 -11.86
N ASP A 226 17.54 1.44 -12.56
CA ASP A 226 18.08 2.12 -13.73
C ASP A 226 18.56 3.51 -13.30
N VAL A 227 19.80 3.83 -13.62
CA VAL A 227 20.38 5.14 -13.35
C VAL A 227 20.80 5.75 -14.68
N ALA A 228 19.95 6.64 -15.20
CA ALA A 228 20.14 7.28 -16.50
C ALA A 228 20.45 6.29 -17.65
N GLY A 229 19.76 5.14 -17.69
CA GLY A 229 19.95 4.08 -18.68
C GLY A 229 21.02 3.05 -18.33
N THR A 230 21.61 3.12 -17.14
CA THR A 230 22.59 2.14 -16.65
C THR A 230 21.97 1.26 -15.56
N PRO A 231 21.88 -0.07 -15.74
CA PRO A 231 21.34 -0.96 -14.72
C PRO A 231 22.33 -1.07 -13.54
N GLN A 232 21.82 -0.84 -12.33
CA GLN A 232 22.53 -0.96 -11.05
C GLN A 232 21.77 -1.93 -10.15
N THR A 233 22.48 -2.72 -9.35
CA THR A 233 21.85 -3.62 -8.37
C THR A 233 22.33 -3.26 -6.97
N VAL A 234 21.39 -3.04 -6.06
CA VAL A 234 21.66 -2.69 -4.66
C VAL A 234 21.09 -3.80 -3.78
N THR A 235 21.93 -4.37 -2.92
CA THR A 235 21.51 -5.38 -1.93
C THR A 235 20.86 -4.69 -0.75
N VAL A 236 19.73 -5.22 -0.29
CA VAL A 236 19.00 -4.72 0.88
C VAL A 236 19.67 -5.28 2.14
N ALA A 237 20.26 -4.39 2.94
CA ALA A 237 20.80 -4.73 4.25
C ALA A 237 19.64 -5.06 5.21
N GLN A 238 19.79 -6.11 6.02
CA GLN A 238 18.86 -6.47 7.10
C GLN A 238 19.42 -6.00 8.43
#